data_AF-A0A950XK74-F1
#
_entry.id   AF-A0A950XK74-F1
#
_cell.length_a   1.000
_cell.length_b   1.000
_cell.length_c   1.000
_cell.angle_alpha   90.00
_cell.angle_beta   90.00
_cell.angle_gamma   90.00
#
_symmetry.space_group_name_H-M   'P 1'
#
loop_
_entity.id
_entity.type
_entity.pdbx_description
1 polymer ?
#
loop_
_entity_poly.entity_id
_entity_poly.type
_entity_poly.pdbx_seq_one_letter_code
_entity_poly.pdbx_strand_id
1 'polypeptide(L)'
;MDASALRDWAHTTVSDLITHIDEINRLNVFPVADSDTGTNMLFTMRSALAEANSESGSGDVAHVAAALSAGALNGARGNSGVILSQILRGIADVTAAAAADSELLQIDAAMLGAALRHAVDLVVSSMGGQEIPGTIVSVLRSAAGALEQCADGGEGLATAITAAADAAAIALEKTPEQLDVLANAGVVDAGGRGLLVLLDALTSTITGQAPARAVYEPSPRRLPAVTAAGHPAPQFEVMYLLGGCDAAGADALRDRLSQLGESVAIAASASDAVDGYSVHVHTDDAGAAVEAGLAFGSPRRIQISALSSGVAGLPPGSWTRERAVLAVVDGDGAAELFAGEGACVLRPDPDAGDPTTAVSAHH
;
A
#
# COMPACT_ATOMS: atom_id res chain seq x y z
N MET A 1 -15.74 6.92 -18.43
CA MET A 1 -15.90 7.04 -16.96
C MET A 1 -15.79 8.51 -16.60
N ASP A 2 -16.83 9.11 -16.02
CA ASP A 2 -16.80 10.51 -15.59
C ASP A 2 -16.31 10.67 -14.14
N ALA A 3 -16.30 11.91 -13.65
CA ALA A 3 -15.90 12.26 -12.29
C ALA A 3 -16.76 11.61 -11.19
N SER A 4 -18.04 11.32 -11.44
CA SER A 4 -18.91 10.62 -10.47
C SER A 4 -18.52 9.15 -10.42
N ALA A 5 -18.43 8.50 -11.58
CA ALA A 5 -18.08 7.10 -11.69
C ALA A 5 -16.66 6.82 -11.13
N LEU A 6 -15.71 7.76 -11.25
CA LEU A 6 -14.38 7.62 -10.64
C LEU A 6 -14.45 7.67 -9.10
N ARG A 7 -15.29 8.54 -8.51
CA ARG A 7 -15.52 8.56 -7.05
C ARG A 7 -16.26 7.31 -6.58
N ASP A 8 -17.27 6.86 -7.33
CA ASP A 8 -18.02 5.64 -7.03
C ASP A 8 -17.09 4.42 -7.08
N TRP A 9 -16.20 4.33 -8.07
CA TRP A 9 -15.15 3.31 -8.12
C TRP A 9 -14.24 3.35 -6.89
N ALA A 10 -13.79 4.54 -6.48
CA ALA A 10 -12.95 4.67 -5.30
C ALA A 10 -13.67 4.20 -4.01
N HIS A 11 -14.96 4.51 -3.89
CA HIS A 11 -15.81 4.03 -2.80
C HIS A 11 -16.04 2.52 -2.82
N THR A 12 -16.36 1.95 -3.99
CA THR A 12 -16.51 0.50 -4.18
C THR A 12 -15.20 -0.22 -3.84
N THR A 13 -14.06 0.30 -4.29
CA THR A 13 -12.73 -0.26 -3.99
C THR A 13 -12.47 -0.32 -2.49
N VAL A 14 -12.77 0.75 -1.73
CA VAL A 14 -12.61 0.73 -0.26
C VAL A 14 -13.50 -0.37 0.36
N SER A 15 -14.72 -0.53 -0.14
CA SER A 15 -15.66 -1.55 0.36
C SER A 15 -15.15 -2.96 0.07
N ASP A 16 -14.69 -3.21 -1.16
CA ASP A 16 -14.19 -4.52 -1.58
C ASP A 16 -12.86 -4.88 -0.91
N LEU A 17 -11.97 -3.91 -0.69
CA LEU A 17 -10.75 -4.12 0.08
C LEU A 17 -11.05 -4.51 1.54
N ILE A 18 -12.09 -3.95 2.17
CA ILE A 18 -12.53 -4.38 3.51
C ILE A 18 -12.93 -5.85 3.49
N THR A 19 -13.66 -6.30 2.47
CA THR A 19 -14.09 -7.70 2.34
C THR A 19 -12.91 -8.66 2.11
N HIS A 20 -11.87 -8.23 1.40
CA HIS A 20 -10.75 -9.09 0.99
C HIS A 20 -9.47 -8.89 1.82
N ILE A 21 -9.49 -8.05 2.85
CA ILE A 21 -8.30 -7.74 3.67
C ILE A 21 -7.63 -9.01 4.23
N ASP A 22 -8.42 -9.92 4.80
CA ASP A 22 -7.92 -11.14 5.40
C ASP A 22 -7.36 -12.10 4.35
N GLU A 23 -7.97 -12.14 3.15
CA GLU A 23 -7.47 -12.92 2.03
C GLU A 23 -6.10 -12.39 1.58
N ILE A 24 -6.02 -11.09 1.30
CA ILE A 24 -4.79 -10.44 0.82
C ILE A 24 -3.66 -10.59 1.86
N ASN A 25 -3.96 -10.36 3.14
CA ASN A 25 -2.97 -10.46 4.22
C ASN A 25 -2.44 -11.89 4.38
N ARG A 26 -3.26 -12.93 4.19
CA ARG A 26 -2.80 -14.32 4.23
C ARG A 26 -1.85 -14.70 3.09
N LEU A 27 -1.91 -13.99 1.96
CA LEU A 27 -1.04 -14.23 0.80
C LEU A 27 0.30 -13.50 0.92
N ASN A 28 0.44 -12.58 1.88
CA ASN A 28 1.59 -11.69 1.99
C ASN A 28 2.83 -12.43 2.50
N VAL A 29 3.68 -12.85 1.55
CA VAL A 29 4.96 -13.54 1.82
C VAL A 29 6.16 -12.85 1.17
N PHE A 30 5.94 -11.77 0.41
CA PHE A 30 6.98 -11.06 -0.34
C PHE A 30 6.70 -9.54 -0.37
N PRO A 31 7.74 -8.69 -0.24
CA PRO A 31 9.12 -9.03 0.11
C PRO A 31 9.26 -9.48 1.58
N VAL A 32 8.33 -9.05 2.43
CA VAL A 32 8.31 -9.35 3.87
C VAL A 32 6.98 -9.98 4.22
N ALA A 33 7.01 -11.05 5.01
CA ALA A 33 5.82 -11.81 5.42
C ALA A 33 5.20 -11.24 6.71
N ASP A 34 4.80 -9.98 6.68
CA ASP A 34 4.25 -9.22 7.83
C ASP A 34 2.71 -9.21 7.88
N SER A 35 2.04 -9.84 6.89
CA SER A 35 0.58 -9.96 6.84
C SER A 35 -0.19 -8.63 6.84
N ASP A 36 0.39 -7.55 6.29
CA ASP A 36 -0.23 -6.23 6.31
C ASP A 36 -0.66 -5.67 4.93
N THR A 37 -0.33 -6.34 3.82
CA THR A 37 -0.51 -5.81 2.45
C THR A 37 -1.92 -5.25 2.20
N GLY A 38 -2.96 -6.00 2.56
CA GLY A 38 -4.36 -5.59 2.39
C GLY A 38 -4.74 -4.44 3.32
N THR A 39 -4.22 -4.44 4.55
CA THR A 39 -4.39 -3.35 5.51
C THR A 39 -3.79 -2.04 4.98
N ASN A 40 -2.57 -2.11 4.45
CA ASN A 40 -1.83 -1.00 3.87
C ASN A 40 -2.54 -0.43 2.63
N MET A 41 -3.03 -1.29 1.73
CA MET A 41 -3.82 -0.85 0.58
C MET A 41 -5.14 -0.21 0.99
N LEU A 42 -5.86 -0.77 1.98
CA LEU A 42 -7.11 -0.20 2.48
C LEU A 42 -6.91 1.20 3.07
N PHE A 43 -5.88 1.39 3.90
CA PHE A 43 -5.61 2.70 4.50
C PHE A 43 -5.21 3.74 3.45
N THR A 44 -4.38 3.34 2.49
CA THR A 44 -3.99 4.19 1.36
C THR A 44 -5.21 4.61 0.55
N MET A 45 -6.09 3.66 0.22
CA MET A 45 -7.30 3.93 -0.56
C MET A 45 -8.33 4.79 0.21
N ARG A 46 -8.45 4.61 1.53
CA ARG A 46 -9.28 5.47 2.39
C ARG A 46 -8.76 6.91 2.39
N SER A 47 -7.45 7.11 2.45
CA SER A 47 -6.83 8.44 2.35
C SER A 47 -7.10 9.07 0.99
N ALA A 48 -6.95 8.30 -0.10
CA ALA A 48 -7.29 8.73 -1.46
C ALA A 48 -8.75 9.20 -1.57
N LEU A 49 -9.69 8.37 -1.11
CA LEU A 49 -11.12 8.66 -1.17
C LEU A 49 -11.50 9.86 -0.29
N ALA A 50 -10.88 10.02 0.89
CA ALA A 50 -11.12 11.17 1.75
C ALA A 50 -10.74 12.49 1.05
N GLU A 51 -9.57 12.52 0.39
CA GLU A 51 -9.11 13.69 -0.36
C GLU A 51 -10.02 14.00 -1.57
N ALA A 52 -10.41 12.97 -2.33
CA ALA A 52 -11.32 13.14 -3.47
C ALA A 52 -12.74 13.60 -3.08
N ASN A 53 -13.15 13.35 -1.83
CA ASN A 53 -14.43 13.78 -1.27
C ASN A 53 -14.37 15.17 -0.62
N SER A 54 -13.20 15.64 -0.15
CA SER A 54 -13.05 17.02 0.31
C SER A 54 -13.16 18.02 -0.84
N GLU A 55 -12.81 17.59 -2.05
CA GLU A 55 -12.95 18.36 -3.29
C GLU A 55 -14.40 18.31 -3.81
N SER A 56 -15.17 19.35 -3.48
CA SER A 56 -16.60 19.44 -3.81
C SER A 56 -16.86 19.66 -5.30
N GLY A 57 -17.73 18.85 -5.90
CA GLY A 57 -18.56 19.24 -7.05
C GLY A 57 -17.84 19.50 -8.39
N SER A 58 -16.55 19.21 -8.51
CA SER A 58 -15.89 19.26 -9.83
C SER A 58 -16.41 18.12 -10.72
N GLY A 59 -16.96 18.50 -11.87
CA GLY A 59 -17.31 17.60 -12.98
C GLY A 59 -16.09 17.19 -13.81
N ASP A 60 -14.92 17.79 -13.55
CA ASP A 60 -13.66 17.45 -14.19
C ASP A 60 -13.06 16.19 -13.56
N VAL A 61 -12.94 15.14 -14.36
CA VAL A 61 -12.38 13.85 -13.93
C VAL A 61 -10.89 13.95 -13.61
N ALA A 62 -10.16 14.87 -14.24
CA ALA A 62 -8.73 15.09 -13.96
C ALA A 62 -8.52 15.62 -12.54
N HIS A 63 -9.41 16.50 -12.06
CA HIS A 63 -9.35 17.02 -10.68
C HIS A 63 -9.57 15.90 -9.65
N VAL A 64 -10.53 15.01 -9.91
CA VAL A 64 -10.78 13.84 -9.04
C VAL A 64 -9.59 12.89 -9.04
N ALA A 65 -9.01 12.60 -10.21
CA ALA A 65 -7.83 11.74 -10.32
C ALA A 65 -6.64 12.34 -9.57
N ALA A 66 -6.41 13.65 -9.69
CA ALA A 66 -5.37 14.37 -8.95
C ALA A 66 -5.58 14.28 -7.43
N ALA A 67 -6.80 14.49 -6.95
CA ALA A 67 -7.13 14.38 -5.52
C ALA A 67 -6.93 12.94 -4.99
N LEU A 68 -7.37 11.91 -5.74
CA LEU A 68 -7.11 10.51 -5.39
C LEU A 68 -5.61 10.22 -5.29
N SER A 69 -4.81 10.65 -6.27
CA SER A 69 -3.37 10.49 -6.28
C SER A 69 -2.69 11.18 -5.10
N ALA A 70 -3.06 12.44 -4.81
CA ALA A 70 -2.51 13.20 -3.70
C ALA A 70 -2.86 12.58 -2.34
N GLY A 71 -4.13 12.19 -2.15
CA GLY A 71 -4.58 11.53 -0.93
C GLY A 71 -3.90 10.18 -0.71
N ALA A 72 -3.70 9.40 -1.77
CA ALA A 72 -2.99 8.12 -1.71
C ALA A 72 -1.51 8.30 -1.38
N LEU A 73 -0.81 9.25 -2.00
CA LEU A 73 0.60 9.49 -1.71
C LEU A 73 0.81 9.94 -0.26
N ASN A 74 -0.04 10.85 0.22
CA ASN A 74 0.02 11.38 1.58
C ASN A 74 -0.34 10.34 2.66
N GLY A 75 -1.16 9.36 2.30
CA GLY A 75 -1.63 8.30 3.19
C GLY A 75 -1.04 6.93 2.90
N ALA A 76 -0.02 6.85 2.03
CA ALA A 76 0.62 5.59 1.67
C ALA A 76 1.21 4.94 2.93
N ARG A 77 0.98 3.62 3.06
CA ARG A 77 1.53 2.78 4.14
C ARG A 77 2.20 1.56 3.55
N GLY A 78 3.40 1.25 4.03
CA GLY A 78 4.22 0.17 3.49
C GLY A 78 4.48 0.28 1.99
N ASN A 79 5.03 -0.79 1.43
CA ASN A 79 5.32 -0.86 0.00
C ASN A 79 4.05 -0.94 -0.86
N SER A 80 3.04 -1.69 -0.41
CA SER A 80 1.79 -1.83 -1.16
C SER A 80 1.03 -0.50 -1.26
N GLY A 81 1.07 0.35 -0.23
CA GLY A 81 0.52 1.70 -0.28
C GLY A 81 1.30 2.63 -1.20
N VAL A 82 2.64 2.58 -1.17
CA VAL A 82 3.48 3.36 -2.10
C VAL A 82 3.19 2.95 -3.56
N ILE A 83 3.14 1.65 -3.85
CA ILE A 83 2.81 1.14 -5.18
C ILE A 83 1.41 1.58 -5.61
N LEU A 84 0.40 1.42 -4.75
CA LEU A 84 -0.96 1.86 -5.05
C LEU A 84 -1.03 3.37 -5.33
N SER A 85 -0.28 4.19 -4.59
CA SER A 85 -0.22 5.63 -4.85
C SER A 85 0.32 5.94 -6.26
N GLN A 86 1.28 5.16 -6.75
CA GLN A 86 1.83 5.35 -8.09
C GLN A 86 0.87 4.87 -9.19
N ILE A 87 0.04 3.86 -8.90
CA ILE A 87 -1.03 3.44 -9.82
C ILE A 87 -2.06 4.57 -9.99
N LEU A 88 -2.51 5.17 -8.90
CA LEU A 88 -3.45 6.30 -8.96
C LEU A 88 -2.82 7.55 -9.59
N ARG A 89 -1.53 7.77 -9.34
CA ARG A 89 -0.75 8.80 -10.02
C ARG A 89 -0.71 8.60 -11.53
N GLY A 90 -0.58 7.36 -12.00
CA GLY A 90 -0.64 7.05 -13.43
C GLY A 90 -1.91 7.58 -14.12
N ILE A 91 -3.05 7.47 -13.42
CA ILE A 91 -4.33 8.03 -13.87
C ILE A 91 -4.33 9.56 -13.82
N ALA A 92 -3.84 10.14 -12.72
CA ALA A 92 -3.77 11.60 -12.55
C ALA A 92 -2.90 12.27 -13.62
N ASP A 93 -1.69 11.75 -13.88
CA ASP A 93 -0.76 12.34 -14.85
C ASP A 93 -1.34 12.32 -16.28
N VAL A 94 -1.94 11.19 -16.69
CA VAL A 94 -2.53 11.05 -18.02
C VAL A 94 -3.78 11.91 -18.20
N THR A 95 -4.64 11.99 -17.17
CA THR A 95 -5.84 12.84 -17.23
C THR A 95 -5.49 14.32 -17.21
N ALA A 96 -4.48 14.75 -16.42
CA ALA A 96 -3.99 16.11 -16.42
C ALA A 96 -3.39 16.51 -17.77
N ALA A 97 -2.61 15.63 -18.41
CA ALA A 97 -2.08 15.87 -19.75
C ALA A 97 -3.19 16.02 -20.80
N ALA A 98 -4.30 15.27 -20.67
CA ALA A 98 -5.45 15.38 -21.54
C ALA A 98 -6.32 16.62 -21.26
N ALA A 99 -6.32 17.13 -20.02
CA ALA A 99 -7.08 18.30 -19.58
C ALA A 99 -6.36 19.64 -19.79
N ALA A 100 -5.16 19.64 -20.41
CA ALA A 100 -4.23 20.77 -20.42
C ALA A 100 -4.84 22.15 -20.76
N ASP A 101 -5.82 22.20 -21.68
CA ASP A 101 -6.48 23.44 -22.10
C ASP A 101 -7.99 23.49 -21.82
N SER A 102 -8.58 22.44 -21.23
CA SER A 102 -10.04 22.32 -21.05
C SER A 102 -10.44 21.24 -20.05
N GLU A 103 -11.62 21.39 -19.44
CA GLU A 103 -12.20 20.39 -18.55
C GLU A 103 -12.28 19.01 -19.23
N LEU A 104 -11.81 17.98 -18.53
CA LEU A 104 -11.93 16.60 -19.00
C LEU A 104 -13.19 15.96 -18.39
N LEU A 105 -14.18 15.70 -19.23
CA LEU A 105 -15.46 15.15 -18.75
C LEU A 105 -15.39 13.64 -18.49
N GLN A 106 -14.58 12.90 -19.26
CA GLN A 106 -14.57 11.44 -19.23
C GLN A 106 -13.20 10.84 -19.57
N ILE A 107 -12.89 9.73 -18.90
CA ILE A 107 -11.81 8.80 -19.24
C ILE A 107 -12.39 7.70 -20.14
N ASP A 108 -11.82 7.51 -21.33
CA ASP A 108 -12.16 6.42 -22.25
C ASP A 108 -11.18 5.23 -22.12
N ALA A 109 -11.35 4.20 -22.96
CA ALA A 109 -10.53 2.98 -22.91
C ALA A 109 -9.06 3.27 -23.22
N ALA A 110 -8.78 4.12 -24.21
CA ALA A 110 -7.42 4.47 -24.62
C ALA A 110 -6.69 5.22 -23.51
N MET A 111 -7.36 6.19 -22.88
CA MET A 111 -6.82 6.95 -21.77
C MET A 111 -6.56 6.08 -20.54
N LEU A 112 -7.48 5.16 -20.21
CA LEU A 112 -7.28 4.23 -19.11
C LEU A 112 -6.12 3.25 -19.39
N GLY A 113 -5.99 2.75 -20.62
CA GLY A 113 -4.86 1.93 -21.04
C GLY A 113 -3.53 2.66 -20.89
N ALA A 114 -3.45 3.90 -21.40
CA ALA A 114 -2.28 4.76 -21.24
C ALA A 114 -1.95 5.07 -19.77
N ALA A 115 -2.97 5.28 -18.94
CA ALA A 115 -2.81 5.50 -17.50
C ALA A 115 -2.23 4.28 -16.79
N LEU A 116 -2.72 3.06 -17.07
CA LEU A 116 -2.15 1.84 -16.47
C LEU A 116 -0.75 1.55 -17.00
N ARG A 117 -0.47 1.86 -18.27
CA ARG A 117 0.89 1.75 -18.84
C ARG A 117 1.86 2.68 -18.13
N HIS A 118 1.49 3.94 -17.97
CA HIS A 118 2.28 4.93 -17.23
C HIS A 118 2.46 4.53 -15.76
N ALA A 119 1.41 3.98 -15.14
CA ALA A 119 1.49 3.43 -13.78
C ALA A 119 2.54 2.31 -13.66
N VAL A 120 2.70 1.43 -14.66
CA VAL A 120 3.77 0.41 -14.65
C VAL A 120 5.14 1.06 -14.51
N ASP A 121 5.42 2.10 -15.30
CA ASP A 121 6.71 2.79 -15.30
C ASP A 121 6.96 3.52 -13.98
N LEU A 122 5.92 4.17 -13.42
CA LEU A 122 5.99 4.84 -12.12
C LEU A 122 6.25 3.85 -10.98
N VAL A 123 5.55 2.71 -10.96
CA VAL A 123 5.73 1.67 -9.94
C VAL A 123 7.14 1.11 -10.00
N VAL A 124 7.63 0.72 -11.18
CA VAL A 124 8.99 0.20 -11.36
C VAL A 124 10.03 1.23 -10.90
N SER A 125 9.86 2.49 -11.28
CA SER A 125 10.76 3.58 -10.86
C SER A 125 10.77 3.76 -9.34
N SER A 126 9.61 3.70 -8.69
CA SER A 126 9.54 3.85 -7.22
C SER A 126 10.24 2.73 -6.45
N MET A 127 10.29 1.53 -7.03
CA MET A 127 10.87 0.31 -6.45
C MET A 127 12.32 0.07 -6.88
N GLY A 128 13.04 1.11 -7.30
CA GLY A 128 14.46 1.02 -7.64
C GLY A 128 14.76 0.72 -9.11
N GLY A 129 13.78 0.87 -10.00
CA GLY A 129 13.99 0.83 -11.45
C GLY A 129 14.19 -0.56 -12.03
N GLN A 130 14.03 -1.61 -11.23
CA GLN A 130 14.07 -3.01 -11.68
C GLN A 130 12.71 -3.65 -11.44
N GLU A 131 12.19 -4.30 -12.46
CA GLU A 131 10.98 -5.09 -12.30
C GLU A 131 11.31 -6.44 -11.68
N ILE A 132 10.46 -6.86 -10.74
CA ILE A 132 10.47 -8.19 -10.17
C ILE A 132 9.31 -8.98 -10.78
N PRO A 133 9.58 -9.98 -11.64
CA PRO A 133 8.55 -10.88 -12.17
C PRO A 133 7.77 -11.56 -11.05
N GLY A 134 6.49 -11.86 -11.30
CA GLY A 134 5.62 -12.51 -10.33
C GLY A 134 5.10 -11.58 -9.23
N THR A 135 5.23 -10.25 -9.38
CA THR A 135 4.68 -9.27 -8.44
C THR A 135 3.50 -8.53 -9.05
N ILE A 136 2.90 -7.60 -8.28
CA ILE A 136 1.87 -6.65 -8.73
C ILE A 136 2.18 -5.99 -10.07
N VAL A 137 3.47 -5.78 -10.40
CA VAL A 137 3.89 -5.20 -11.69
C VAL A 137 3.53 -6.11 -12.87
N SER A 138 3.69 -7.43 -12.72
CA SER A 138 3.33 -8.41 -13.76
C SER A 138 1.81 -8.44 -14.01
N VAL A 139 1.03 -8.28 -12.94
CA VAL A 139 -0.44 -8.20 -13.00
C VAL A 139 -0.88 -6.89 -13.65
N LEU A 140 -0.34 -5.76 -13.19
CA LEU A 140 -0.63 -4.42 -13.73
C LEU A 140 -0.30 -4.32 -15.22
N ARG A 141 0.86 -4.86 -15.64
CA ARG A 141 1.25 -4.87 -17.04
C ARG A 141 0.30 -5.67 -17.92
N SER A 142 -0.17 -6.80 -17.43
CA SER A 142 -1.11 -7.64 -18.16
C SER A 142 -2.45 -6.94 -18.33
N ALA A 143 -2.93 -6.26 -17.27
CA ALA A 143 -4.13 -5.41 -17.34
C ALA A 143 -3.96 -4.26 -18.35
N ALA A 144 -2.85 -3.52 -18.28
CA ALA A 144 -2.54 -2.42 -19.19
C ALA A 144 -2.52 -2.89 -20.65
N GLY A 145 -1.84 -4.02 -20.94
CA GLY A 145 -1.76 -4.56 -22.29
C GLY A 145 -3.10 -5.01 -22.85
N ALA A 146 -3.98 -5.58 -22.03
CA ALA A 146 -5.33 -5.96 -22.46
C ALA A 146 -6.21 -4.73 -22.76
N LEU A 147 -6.14 -3.68 -21.93
CA LEU A 147 -6.83 -2.42 -22.17
C LEU A 147 -6.37 -1.76 -23.48
N GLU A 148 -5.05 -1.67 -23.70
CA GLU A 148 -4.47 -1.12 -24.93
C GLU A 148 -4.95 -1.90 -26.17
N GLN A 149 -4.95 -3.23 -26.12
CA GLN A 149 -5.43 -4.08 -27.21
C GLN A 149 -6.91 -3.85 -27.53
N CYS A 150 -7.77 -3.77 -26.51
CA CYS A 150 -9.18 -3.46 -26.69
C CYS A 150 -9.39 -2.05 -27.26
N ALA A 151 -8.62 -1.07 -26.78
CA ALA A 151 -8.67 0.31 -27.29
C ALA A 151 -8.25 0.41 -28.76
N ASP A 152 -7.16 -0.27 -29.15
CA ASP A 152 -6.69 -0.36 -30.53
C ASP A 152 -7.72 -1.07 -31.44
N GLY A 153 -8.47 -2.02 -30.88
CA GLY A 153 -9.59 -2.70 -31.53
C GLY A 153 -10.87 -1.86 -31.64
N GLY A 154 -10.92 -0.68 -31.03
CA GLY A 154 -12.09 0.20 -31.00
C GLY A 154 -13.21 -0.30 -30.08
N GLU A 155 -12.90 -1.15 -29.10
CA GLU A 155 -13.87 -1.63 -28.13
C GLU A 155 -14.25 -0.55 -27.11
N GLY A 156 -15.48 -0.63 -26.59
CA GLY A 156 -15.95 0.28 -25.55
C GLY A 156 -15.28 0.05 -24.21
N LEU A 157 -15.28 1.10 -23.36
CA LEU A 157 -14.66 1.08 -22.03
C LEU A 157 -15.08 -0.12 -21.16
N ALA A 158 -16.36 -0.49 -21.17
CA ALA A 158 -16.87 -1.62 -20.39
C ALA A 158 -16.21 -2.95 -20.78
N THR A 159 -16.08 -3.22 -22.09
CA THR A 159 -15.41 -4.43 -22.59
C THR A 159 -13.92 -4.39 -22.26
N ALA A 160 -13.27 -3.25 -22.47
CA ALA A 160 -11.86 -3.08 -22.23
C ALA A 160 -11.47 -3.27 -20.74
N ILE A 161 -12.27 -2.74 -19.80
CA ILE A 161 -12.08 -2.95 -18.36
C ILE A 161 -12.25 -4.43 -17.98
N THR A 162 -13.26 -5.10 -18.53
CA THR A 162 -13.50 -6.52 -18.27
C THR A 162 -12.32 -7.36 -18.74
N ALA A 163 -11.81 -7.09 -19.95
CA ALA A 163 -10.62 -7.75 -20.49
C ALA A 163 -9.37 -7.48 -19.63
N ALA A 164 -9.20 -6.26 -19.12
CA ALA A 164 -8.12 -5.91 -18.19
C ALA A 164 -8.17 -6.74 -16.90
N ALA A 165 -9.34 -6.83 -16.28
CA ALA A 165 -9.54 -7.55 -15.03
C ALA A 165 -9.30 -9.05 -15.22
N ASP A 166 -9.75 -9.62 -16.34
CA ASP A 166 -9.51 -11.03 -16.67
C ASP A 166 -8.04 -11.32 -16.98
N ALA A 167 -7.37 -10.43 -17.72
CA ALA A 167 -5.93 -10.54 -17.94
C ALA A 167 -5.12 -10.43 -16.64
N ALA A 168 -5.55 -9.56 -15.73
CA ALA A 168 -4.97 -9.44 -14.39
C ALA A 168 -5.15 -10.72 -13.58
N ALA A 169 -6.35 -11.32 -13.58
CA ALA A 169 -6.61 -12.59 -12.89
C ALA A 169 -5.72 -13.73 -13.43
N ILE A 170 -5.60 -13.85 -14.75
CA ILE A 170 -4.72 -14.85 -15.39
C ILE A 170 -3.25 -14.59 -15.03
N ALA A 171 -2.82 -13.33 -15.01
CA ALA A 171 -1.45 -12.98 -14.65
C ALA A 171 -1.16 -13.27 -13.17
N LEU A 172 -2.12 -12.99 -12.29
CA LEU A 172 -2.04 -13.28 -10.86
C LEU A 172 -1.84 -14.78 -10.61
N GLU A 173 -2.61 -15.64 -11.28
CA GLU A 173 -2.46 -17.09 -11.17
C GLU A 173 -1.08 -17.60 -11.61
N LYS A 174 -0.40 -16.88 -12.51
CA LYS A 174 0.95 -17.20 -12.99
C LYS A 174 2.06 -16.63 -12.13
N THR A 175 1.76 -15.79 -11.13
CA THR A 175 2.79 -15.23 -10.24
C THR A 175 3.65 -16.28 -9.53
N PRO A 176 3.12 -17.45 -9.09
CA PRO A 176 3.94 -18.49 -8.48
C PRO A 176 4.87 -19.19 -9.49
N GLU A 177 4.63 -19.08 -10.79
CA GLU A 177 5.54 -19.62 -11.83
C GLU A 177 6.74 -18.71 -12.08
N GLN A 178 6.68 -17.46 -11.61
CA GLN A 178 7.63 -16.40 -11.92
C GLN A 178 8.53 -16.04 -10.72
N LEU A 179 8.09 -16.36 -9.50
CA LEU A 179 8.79 -15.98 -8.27
C LEU A 179 8.82 -17.14 -7.27
N ASP A 180 10.01 -17.64 -6.97
CA ASP A 180 10.21 -18.85 -6.16
C ASP A 180 9.60 -18.76 -4.76
N VAL A 181 9.62 -17.59 -4.11
CA VAL A 181 9.02 -17.43 -2.77
C VAL A 181 7.51 -17.67 -2.79
N LEU A 182 6.83 -17.23 -3.85
CA LEU A 182 5.40 -17.49 -4.06
C LEU A 182 5.15 -18.97 -4.37
N ALA A 183 5.97 -19.55 -5.24
CA ALA A 183 5.93 -20.98 -5.57
C ALA A 183 6.07 -21.88 -4.33
N ASN A 184 7.03 -21.55 -3.46
CA ASN A 184 7.35 -22.28 -2.25
C ASN A 184 6.27 -22.14 -1.18
N ALA A 185 5.68 -20.95 -1.04
CA ALA A 185 4.57 -20.70 -0.13
C ALA A 185 3.21 -21.21 -0.68
N GLY A 186 3.12 -21.53 -1.97
CA GLY A 186 1.88 -21.98 -2.60
C GLY A 186 0.81 -20.90 -2.62
N VAL A 187 1.21 -19.63 -2.76
CA VAL A 187 0.35 -18.44 -2.78
C VAL A 187 0.63 -17.63 -4.03
N VAL A 188 -0.35 -16.88 -4.50
CA VAL A 188 -0.17 -15.81 -5.50
C VAL A 188 0.34 -14.53 -4.84
N ASP A 189 0.79 -13.57 -5.64
CA ASP A 189 1.23 -12.26 -5.12
C ASP A 189 0.09 -11.50 -4.43
N ALA A 190 0.32 -11.08 -3.18
CA ALA A 190 -0.67 -10.36 -2.39
C ALA A 190 -0.99 -8.97 -2.98
N GLY A 191 0.01 -8.24 -3.47
CA GLY A 191 -0.18 -6.96 -4.12
C GLY A 191 -0.99 -7.10 -5.41
N GLY A 192 -0.68 -8.10 -6.23
CA GLY A 192 -1.41 -8.46 -7.44
C GLY A 192 -2.87 -8.84 -7.15
N ARG A 193 -3.12 -9.57 -6.06
CA ARG A 193 -4.50 -9.85 -5.61
C ARG A 193 -5.23 -8.57 -5.22
N GLY A 194 -4.57 -7.68 -4.48
CA GLY A 194 -5.12 -6.36 -4.15
C GLY A 194 -5.45 -5.54 -5.39
N LEU A 195 -4.57 -5.52 -6.40
CA LEU A 195 -4.83 -4.85 -7.68
C LEU A 195 -6.03 -5.46 -8.43
N LEU A 196 -6.19 -6.78 -8.39
CA LEU A 196 -7.36 -7.43 -8.99
C LEU A 196 -8.66 -6.95 -8.32
N VAL A 197 -8.67 -6.75 -7.00
CA VAL A 197 -9.83 -6.15 -6.30
C VAL A 197 -10.16 -4.77 -6.87
N LEU A 198 -9.16 -3.92 -7.13
CA LEU A 198 -9.36 -2.59 -7.71
C LEU A 198 -9.97 -2.64 -9.12
N LEU A 199 -9.51 -3.58 -9.95
CA LEU A 199 -10.00 -3.76 -11.33
C LEU A 199 -11.41 -4.37 -11.36
N ASP A 200 -11.71 -5.30 -10.45
CA ASP A 200 -13.05 -5.88 -10.30
C ASP A 200 -14.05 -4.86 -9.75
N ALA A 201 -13.64 -3.98 -8.82
CA ALA A 201 -14.41 -2.84 -8.38
C ALA A 201 -14.70 -1.88 -9.54
N LEU A 202 -13.72 -1.61 -10.40
CA LEU A 202 -13.90 -0.76 -11.58
C LEU A 202 -14.88 -1.39 -12.58
N THR A 203 -14.75 -2.70 -12.82
CA THR A 203 -15.68 -3.47 -13.65
C THR A 203 -17.09 -3.37 -13.10
N SER A 204 -17.27 -3.56 -11.80
CA SER A 204 -18.56 -3.48 -11.12
C SER A 204 -19.19 -2.09 -11.21
N THR A 205 -18.40 -1.03 -11.00
CA THR A 205 -18.89 0.35 -11.10
C THR A 205 -19.33 0.72 -12.52
N ILE A 206 -18.61 0.29 -13.55
CA ILE A 206 -18.90 0.68 -14.94
C ILE A 206 -19.97 -0.21 -15.59
N THR A 207 -20.00 -1.50 -15.27
CA THR A 207 -20.87 -2.48 -15.93
C THR A 207 -22.08 -2.87 -15.07
N GLY A 208 -22.04 -2.59 -13.77
CA GLY A 208 -23.01 -3.10 -12.79
C GLY A 208 -22.89 -4.61 -12.53
N GLN A 209 -21.86 -5.27 -13.03
CA GLN A 209 -21.64 -6.71 -12.88
C GLN A 209 -20.34 -6.97 -12.12
N ALA A 210 -20.44 -7.71 -11.01
CA ALA A 210 -19.28 -8.15 -10.25
C ALA A 210 -18.66 -9.39 -10.92
N PRO A 211 -17.35 -9.37 -11.27
CA PRO A 211 -16.67 -10.56 -11.75
C PRO A 211 -16.67 -11.67 -10.72
N ALA A 212 -16.92 -12.91 -11.15
CA ALA A 212 -16.77 -14.07 -10.28
C ALA A 212 -15.29 -14.48 -10.22
N ARG A 213 -14.67 -14.32 -9.06
CA ARG A 213 -13.28 -14.74 -8.80
C ARG A 213 -13.22 -15.95 -7.88
N ALA A 214 -12.20 -16.77 -8.07
CA ALA A 214 -11.85 -17.79 -7.08
C ALA A 214 -11.35 -17.12 -5.80
N VAL A 215 -11.54 -17.77 -4.66
CA VAL A 215 -10.87 -17.39 -3.42
C VAL A 215 -9.46 -17.96 -3.46
N TYR A 216 -8.48 -17.10 -3.25
CA TYR A 216 -7.08 -17.46 -3.21
C TYR A 216 -6.69 -17.83 -1.78
N GLU A 217 -6.46 -19.12 -1.56
CA GLU A 217 -5.99 -19.64 -0.28
C GLU A 217 -4.58 -20.22 -0.44
N PRO A 218 -3.71 -20.09 0.59
CA PRO A 218 -2.46 -20.81 0.63
C PRO A 218 -2.68 -22.30 0.41
N SER A 219 -2.10 -22.84 -0.65
CA SER A 219 -2.19 -24.27 -0.92
C SER A 219 -1.16 -25.01 -0.07
N PRO A 220 -1.55 -26.06 0.68
CA PRO A 220 -0.63 -26.83 1.51
C PRO A 220 0.28 -27.72 0.63
N ARG A 221 1.27 -27.12 -0.04
CA ARG A 221 2.44 -27.86 -0.52
C ARG A 221 3.44 -27.96 0.63
N ARG A 222 3.50 -29.14 1.26
CA ARG A 222 4.64 -29.49 2.11
C ARG A 222 5.87 -29.64 1.22
N LEU A 223 6.71 -28.62 1.19
CA LEU A 223 8.11 -28.72 0.81
C LEU A 223 8.97 -28.58 2.07
N PRO A 224 10.22 -29.13 2.05
CA PRO A 224 11.07 -29.14 3.23
C PRO A 224 11.28 -27.72 3.71
N ALA A 225 11.28 -27.50 5.03
CA ALA A 225 11.65 -26.22 5.60
C ALA A 225 13.00 -25.79 5.00
N VAL A 226 12.95 -24.85 4.07
CA VAL A 226 14.15 -24.14 3.65
C VAL A 226 14.53 -23.34 4.88
N THR A 227 15.59 -23.79 5.55
CA THR A 227 16.29 -22.94 6.51
C THR A 227 16.91 -21.84 5.67
N ALA A 228 16.16 -20.75 5.48
CA ALA A 228 16.75 -19.51 5.05
C ALA A 228 17.75 -19.15 6.15
N ALA A 229 19.03 -19.40 5.91
CA ALA A 229 20.10 -18.67 6.57
C ALA A 229 20.04 -17.24 6.01
N GLY A 230 18.99 -16.51 6.38
CA GLY A 230 18.79 -15.11 6.06
C GLY A 230 19.29 -14.26 7.22
N HIS A 231 19.78 -13.07 6.90
CA HIS A 231 19.96 -12.02 7.89
C HIS A 231 18.69 -11.87 8.75
N PRO A 232 18.81 -11.50 10.03
CA PRO A 232 17.64 -11.24 10.86
C PRO A 232 16.71 -10.25 10.14
N ALA A 233 15.41 -10.53 10.17
CA ALA A 233 14.42 -9.63 9.60
C ALA A 233 14.56 -8.24 10.24
N PRO A 234 14.41 -7.15 9.46
CA PRO A 234 14.54 -5.79 9.95
C PRO A 234 13.57 -5.52 11.09
N GLN A 235 14.01 -4.75 12.09
CA GLN A 235 13.22 -4.44 13.28
C GLN A 235 12.24 -3.28 13.11
N PHE A 236 12.50 -2.38 12.14
CA PHE A 236 11.72 -1.16 11.99
C PHE A 236 11.28 -0.94 10.54
N GLU A 237 10.05 -0.44 10.41
CA GLU A 237 9.56 0.22 9.22
C GLU A 237 9.72 1.73 9.44
N VAL A 238 10.37 2.43 8.50
CA VAL A 238 10.51 3.88 8.54
C VAL A 238 9.87 4.49 7.32
N MET A 239 8.91 5.37 7.53
CA MET A 239 8.24 6.14 6.49
C MET A 239 8.32 7.64 6.76
N TYR A 240 8.52 8.45 5.71
CA TYR A 240 8.44 9.90 5.81
C TYR A 240 8.17 10.57 4.47
N LEU A 241 7.67 11.81 4.51
CA LEU A 241 7.64 12.71 3.36
C LEU A 241 8.89 13.57 3.34
N LEU A 242 9.56 13.66 2.21
CA LEU A 242 10.82 14.39 2.02
C LEU A 242 10.60 15.58 1.08
N GLY A 243 10.50 16.78 1.64
CA GLY A 243 10.42 18.02 0.86
C GLY A 243 11.80 18.59 0.53
N GLY A 244 11.89 19.34 -0.57
CA GLY A 244 13.12 20.05 -0.98
C GLY A 244 14.25 19.15 -1.51
N CYS A 245 13.92 17.92 -1.91
CA CYS A 245 14.82 16.99 -2.57
C CYS A 245 14.58 17.02 -4.08
N ASP A 246 15.63 16.95 -4.89
CA ASP A 246 15.52 16.79 -6.35
C ASP A 246 15.65 15.31 -6.77
N ALA A 247 15.51 15.03 -8.06
CA ALA A 247 15.57 13.65 -8.57
C ALA A 247 16.92 12.97 -8.30
N ALA A 248 18.03 13.70 -8.48
CA ALA A 248 19.36 13.16 -8.22
C ALA A 248 19.58 12.87 -6.73
N GLY A 249 19.07 13.73 -5.85
CA GLY A 249 19.06 13.52 -4.41
C GLY A 249 18.21 12.33 -3.99
N ALA A 250 17.07 12.10 -4.64
CA ALA A 250 16.22 10.93 -4.38
C ALA A 250 16.92 9.61 -4.77
N ASP A 251 17.64 9.59 -5.88
CA ASP A 251 18.43 8.42 -6.28
C ASP A 251 19.58 8.17 -5.31
N ALA A 252 20.33 9.20 -4.92
CA ALA A 252 21.39 9.09 -3.92
C ALA A 252 20.85 8.65 -2.54
N LEU A 253 19.66 9.11 -2.16
CA LEU A 253 18.98 8.66 -0.96
C LEU A 253 18.61 7.18 -1.06
N ARG A 254 18.10 6.71 -2.20
CA ARG A 254 17.79 5.29 -2.42
C ARG A 254 19.02 4.43 -2.23
N ASP A 255 20.14 4.82 -2.83
CA ASP A 255 21.42 4.09 -2.69
C ASP A 255 21.86 4.00 -1.23
N ARG A 256 21.70 5.10 -0.46
CA ARG A 256 22.04 5.14 0.96
C ARG A 256 21.09 4.28 1.80
N LEU A 257 19.79 4.34 1.56
CA LEU A 257 18.81 3.52 2.28
C LEU A 257 18.98 2.03 1.98
N SER A 258 19.37 1.69 0.75
CA SER A 258 19.65 0.30 0.34
C SER A 258 20.88 -0.29 1.02
N GLN A 259 21.73 0.55 1.63
CA GLN A 259 22.84 0.11 2.49
C GLN A 259 22.43 -0.02 3.96
N LEU A 260 21.36 0.68 4.38
CA LEU A 260 20.87 0.72 5.76
C LEU A 260 19.77 -0.31 6.02
N GLY A 261 19.13 -0.81 4.97
CA GLY A 261 17.97 -1.66 5.07
C GLY A 261 17.59 -2.32 3.76
N GLU A 262 16.42 -2.91 3.75
CA GLU A 262 15.83 -3.58 2.61
C GLU A 262 14.46 -2.98 2.27
N SER A 263 13.86 -3.48 1.18
CA SER A 263 12.49 -3.11 0.80
C SER A 263 12.27 -1.60 0.62
N VAL A 264 13.27 -0.90 0.08
CA VAL A 264 13.26 0.56 -0.12
C VAL A 264 12.29 0.95 -1.24
N ALA A 265 11.39 1.88 -0.95
CA ALA A 265 10.54 2.53 -1.94
C ALA A 265 10.63 4.06 -1.81
N ILE A 266 10.81 4.75 -2.94
CA ILE A 266 10.81 6.22 -2.99
C ILE A 266 9.93 6.67 -4.16
N ALA A 267 8.83 7.34 -3.83
CA ALA A 267 7.81 7.78 -4.78
C ALA A 267 7.72 9.30 -4.82
N ALA A 268 7.78 9.89 -6.01
CA ALA A 268 7.64 11.33 -6.18
C ALA A 268 6.18 11.79 -6.12
N SER A 269 5.94 12.96 -5.56
CA SER A 269 4.70 13.72 -5.71
C SER A 269 4.68 14.45 -7.06
N ALA A 270 3.52 14.48 -7.72
CA ALA A 270 3.34 15.10 -9.04
C ALA A 270 2.68 16.48 -9.00
N SER A 271 2.22 16.95 -7.83
CA SER A 271 1.55 18.25 -7.75
C SER A 271 2.53 19.36 -7.38
N ASP A 272 2.44 20.50 -8.08
CA ASP A 272 3.11 21.76 -7.73
C ASP A 272 2.78 22.25 -6.30
N ALA A 273 1.74 21.67 -5.67
CA ALA A 273 1.31 21.97 -4.31
C ALA A 273 2.03 21.16 -3.23
N VAL A 274 2.60 19.99 -3.57
CA VAL A 274 3.32 19.11 -2.64
C VAL A 274 4.63 18.69 -3.29
N ASP A 275 5.63 19.57 -3.23
CA ASP A 275 7.01 19.22 -3.62
C ASP A 275 7.58 18.20 -2.63
N GLY A 276 7.85 16.98 -3.10
CA GLY A 276 8.60 16.01 -2.32
C GLY A 276 8.41 14.54 -2.70
N TYR A 277 9.01 13.68 -1.89
CA TYR A 277 8.98 12.24 -2.05
C TYR A 277 8.34 11.56 -0.84
N SER A 278 7.54 10.52 -1.06
CA SER A 278 7.23 9.53 -0.03
C SER A 278 8.35 8.50 0.01
N VAL A 279 8.96 8.31 1.18
CA VAL A 279 10.09 7.42 1.40
C VAL A 279 9.67 6.32 2.37
N HIS A 280 10.04 5.09 2.05
CA HIS A 280 9.81 3.91 2.85
C HIS A 280 11.05 3.00 2.84
N VAL A 281 11.45 2.48 4.01
CA VAL A 281 12.52 1.48 4.15
C VAL A 281 12.26 0.58 5.37
N HIS A 282 12.59 -0.70 5.25
CA HIS A 282 12.69 -1.60 6.40
C HIS A 282 14.16 -1.66 6.85
N THR A 283 14.44 -1.39 8.12
CA THR A 283 15.82 -1.27 8.64
C THR A 283 15.93 -1.71 10.11
N ASP A 284 17.13 -2.06 10.53
CA ASP A 284 17.46 -2.25 11.95
C ASP A 284 17.80 -0.94 12.67
N ASP A 285 18.09 0.14 11.92
CA ASP A 285 18.45 1.45 12.48
C ASP A 285 17.53 2.54 11.91
N ALA A 286 16.41 2.75 12.61
CA ALA A 286 15.46 3.78 12.24
C ALA A 286 16.06 5.20 12.29
N GLY A 287 17.02 5.45 13.18
CA GLY A 287 17.70 6.74 13.29
C GLY A 287 18.52 7.04 12.03
N ALA A 288 19.35 6.09 11.62
CA ALA A 288 20.16 6.21 10.41
C ALA A 288 19.31 6.42 9.15
N ALA A 289 18.14 5.77 9.05
CA ALA A 289 17.23 5.96 7.92
C ALA A 289 16.64 7.39 7.84
N VAL A 290 16.29 7.99 8.99
CA VAL A 290 15.83 9.39 9.06
C VAL A 290 16.98 10.35 8.77
N GLU A 291 18.17 10.10 9.33
CA GLU A 291 19.38 10.90 9.08
C GLU A 291 19.82 10.86 7.61
N ALA A 292 19.62 9.74 6.92
CA ALA A 292 19.83 9.65 5.49
C ALA A 292 18.95 10.65 4.74
N GLY A 293 17.66 10.76 5.09
CA GLY A 293 16.73 11.73 4.50
C GLY A 293 17.12 13.19 4.76
N LEU A 294 17.59 13.50 5.98
CA LEU A 294 18.06 14.84 6.36
C LEU A 294 19.23 15.36 5.50
N ALA A 295 20.01 14.46 4.91
CA ALA A 295 21.13 14.85 4.04
C ALA A 295 20.67 15.39 2.67
N PHE A 296 19.44 15.07 2.24
CA PHE A 296 18.94 15.39 0.90
C PHE A 296 17.68 16.27 0.90
N GLY A 297 17.07 16.52 2.06
CA GLY A 297 15.88 17.35 2.16
C GLY A 297 15.39 17.51 3.59
N SER A 298 14.11 17.87 3.73
CA SER A 298 13.43 18.05 5.02
C SER A 298 12.38 16.96 5.23
N PRO A 299 12.69 15.90 6.00
CA PRO A 299 11.71 14.89 6.39
C PRO A 299 10.59 15.49 7.23
N ARG A 300 9.36 15.03 6.96
CA ARG A 300 8.13 15.42 7.66
C ARG A 300 7.24 14.19 7.78
N ARG A 301 6.29 14.23 8.72
CA ARG A 301 5.38 13.10 9.00
C ARG A 301 6.12 11.77 9.16
N ILE A 302 7.23 11.80 9.89
CA ILE A 302 8.03 10.61 10.17
C ILE A 302 7.18 9.63 10.96
N GLN A 303 7.08 8.40 10.46
CA GLN A 303 6.45 7.27 11.11
C GLN A 303 7.50 6.17 11.24
N ILE A 304 7.59 5.60 12.44
CA ILE A 304 8.48 4.49 12.74
C ILE A 304 7.62 3.42 13.40
N SER A 305 7.48 2.27 12.75
CA SER A 305 6.75 1.12 13.25
C SER A 305 7.75 0.02 13.61
N ALA A 306 7.49 -0.72 14.69
CA ALA A 306 8.25 -1.96 14.93
C ALA A 306 7.70 -3.05 14.01
N LEU A 307 8.57 -3.69 13.24
CA LEU A 307 8.25 -4.90 12.51
C LEU A 307 8.41 -6.05 13.49
N SER A 308 7.31 -6.70 13.85
CA SER A 308 7.34 -7.86 14.75
C SER A 308 8.11 -9.00 14.08
N SER A 309 9.42 -9.04 14.29
CA SER A 309 10.17 -10.29 14.26
C SER A 309 9.44 -11.24 15.21
N GLY A 310 9.12 -12.46 14.79
CA GLY A 310 8.33 -13.45 15.55
C GLY A 310 8.93 -13.91 16.90
N VAL A 311 9.74 -13.08 17.55
CA VAL A 311 10.07 -13.15 18.96
C VAL A 311 8.79 -12.81 19.71
N ALA A 312 8.10 -13.84 20.21
CA ALA A 312 7.12 -13.70 21.27
C ALA A 312 7.67 -12.67 22.28
N GLY A 313 6.88 -11.62 22.53
CA GLY A 313 7.28 -10.48 23.36
C GLY A 313 7.98 -10.94 24.63
N LEU A 314 8.82 -10.05 25.16
CA LEU A 314 9.36 -10.21 26.51
C LEU A 314 8.25 -10.75 27.44
N PRO A 315 8.53 -11.78 28.25
CA PRO A 315 7.48 -12.40 29.06
C PRO A 315 6.74 -11.32 29.85
N PRO A 316 5.40 -11.38 29.93
CA PRO A 316 4.61 -10.33 30.58
C PRO A 316 5.18 -9.99 31.96
N GLY A 317 5.49 -8.72 32.16
CA GLY A 317 6.14 -8.23 33.38
C GLY A 317 7.68 -8.30 33.38
N SER A 318 8.35 -8.39 32.23
CA SER A 318 9.80 -8.21 32.16
C SER A 318 10.19 -6.74 32.37
N TRP A 319 11.14 -6.49 33.25
CA TRP A 319 11.65 -5.16 33.57
C TRP A 319 13.01 -4.98 32.92
N THR A 320 13.22 -3.85 32.25
CA THR A 320 14.57 -3.27 32.22
C THR A 320 14.60 -2.22 33.33
N ARG A 321 15.73 -2.12 34.04
CA ARG A 321 15.85 -1.21 35.22
C ARG A 321 15.70 0.28 34.88
N GLU A 322 15.57 0.64 33.61
CA GLU A 322 15.61 2.04 33.15
C GLU A 322 14.26 2.58 32.67
N ARG A 323 13.34 1.76 32.14
CA ARG A 323 12.02 2.21 31.64
C ARG A 323 10.96 1.10 31.74
N ALA A 324 9.73 1.48 32.10
CA ALA A 324 8.56 0.58 32.13
C ALA A 324 7.34 1.26 31.48
N VAL A 325 6.51 0.48 30.78
CA VAL A 325 5.23 0.93 30.20
C VAL A 325 4.09 0.34 31.03
N LEU A 326 3.23 1.23 31.54
CA LEU A 326 2.05 0.89 32.32
C LEU A 326 0.82 1.25 31.50
N ALA A 327 0.03 0.24 31.10
CA ALA A 327 -1.20 0.43 30.34
C ALA A 327 -2.40 0.27 31.30
N VAL A 328 -3.17 1.35 31.49
CA VAL A 328 -4.44 1.29 32.23
C VAL A 328 -5.55 1.09 31.23
N VAL A 329 -6.16 -0.11 31.23
CA VAL A 329 -7.14 -0.47 30.21
C VAL A 329 -8.39 -1.07 30.83
N ASP A 330 -9.53 -0.74 30.25
CA ASP A 330 -10.82 -1.34 30.56
C ASP A 330 -11.18 -2.34 29.45
N GLY A 331 -11.50 -3.57 29.84
CA GLY A 331 -11.83 -4.69 28.93
C GLY A 331 -10.70 -5.72 28.72
N ASP A 332 -11.12 -6.99 28.58
CA ASP A 332 -10.22 -8.15 28.49
C ASP A 332 -9.36 -8.15 27.22
N GLY A 333 -9.92 -7.77 26.07
CA GLY A 333 -9.18 -7.76 24.79
C GLY A 333 -8.06 -6.72 24.75
N ALA A 334 -8.27 -5.55 25.34
CA ALA A 334 -7.20 -4.56 25.49
C ALA A 334 -6.13 -5.06 26.46
N ALA A 335 -6.53 -5.69 27.56
CA ALA A 335 -5.58 -6.24 28.53
C ALA A 335 -4.68 -7.33 27.91
N GLU A 336 -5.24 -8.23 27.10
CA GLU A 336 -4.46 -9.26 26.40
C GLU A 336 -3.48 -8.65 25.39
N LEU A 337 -3.92 -7.66 24.62
CA LEU A 337 -3.08 -6.96 23.63
C LEU A 337 -1.87 -6.29 24.30
N PHE A 338 -2.11 -5.41 25.28
CA PHE A 338 -1.02 -4.65 25.91
C PHE A 338 -0.07 -5.55 26.72
N ALA A 339 -0.59 -6.61 27.35
CA ALA A 339 0.25 -7.60 28.03
C ALA A 339 1.12 -8.40 27.04
N GLY A 340 0.57 -8.73 25.86
CA GLY A 340 1.30 -9.39 24.78
C GLY A 340 2.46 -8.57 24.24
N GLU A 341 2.32 -7.24 24.21
CA GLU A 341 3.36 -6.28 23.84
C GLU A 341 4.35 -5.96 24.98
N GLY A 342 4.25 -6.66 26.11
CA GLY A 342 5.18 -6.52 27.25
C GLY A 342 4.87 -5.35 28.19
N ALA A 343 3.73 -4.66 28.03
CA ALA A 343 3.31 -3.63 28.98
C ALA A 343 2.74 -4.26 30.26
N CYS A 344 2.93 -3.55 31.39
CA CYS A 344 2.23 -3.90 32.62
C CYS A 344 0.79 -3.39 32.52
N VAL A 345 -0.18 -4.30 32.59
CA VAL A 345 -1.59 -3.93 32.50
C VAL A 345 -2.17 -3.73 33.88
N LEU A 346 -2.72 -2.54 34.12
CA LEU A 346 -3.58 -2.24 35.26
C LEU A 346 -5.03 -2.15 34.80
N ARG A 347 -5.93 -2.73 35.59
CA ARG A 347 -7.36 -2.55 35.40
C ARG A 347 -7.85 -1.45 36.33
N PRO A 348 -8.67 -0.50 35.84
CA PRO A 348 -9.32 0.45 36.70
C PRO A 348 -10.26 -0.29 37.66
N ASP A 349 -10.39 0.24 38.88
CA ASP A 349 -11.34 -0.27 39.87
C ASP A 349 -12.77 -0.09 39.30
N PRO A 350 -13.60 -1.15 39.22
CA PRO A 350 -14.95 -1.07 38.67
C PRO A 350 -15.85 -0.07 39.41
N ASP A 351 -15.52 0.28 40.66
CA ASP A 351 -16.26 1.25 41.47
C ASP A 351 -15.71 2.69 41.39
N ALA A 352 -14.62 2.92 40.64
CA ALA A 352 -14.04 4.24 40.45
C ALA A 352 -14.74 5.01 39.32
N GLY A 353 -15.35 6.16 39.64
CA GLY A 353 -16.06 7.01 38.68
C GLY A 353 -15.19 7.67 37.60
N ASP A 354 -13.85 7.66 37.76
CA ASP A 354 -12.88 8.10 36.75
C ASP A 354 -11.59 7.26 36.85
N PRO A 355 -11.23 6.49 35.81
CA PRO A 355 -10.07 5.57 35.81
C PRO A 355 -8.72 6.29 36.00
N THR A 356 -8.66 7.61 35.80
CA THR A 356 -7.43 8.39 35.95
C THR A 356 -7.13 8.82 37.38
N THR A 357 -8.12 8.78 38.28
CA THR A 357 -7.98 9.28 39.66
C THR A 357 -7.34 8.28 40.63
N ALA A 358 -7.16 7.02 40.22
CA ALA A 358 -6.62 5.94 41.06
C ALA A 358 -5.11 5.67 40.85
N VAL A 359 -4.44 6.40 39.95
CA VAL A 359 -3.04 6.13 39.60
C VAL A 359 -2.15 7.30 40.02
N SER A 360 -1.43 7.16 41.14
CA SER A 360 -0.35 8.06 41.54
C SER A 360 0.98 7.32 41.48
N ALA A 361 1.88 7.77 40.61
CA ALA A 361 3.27 7.31 40.59
C ALA A 361 4.06 8.02 41.70
N HIS A 362 4.48 7.28 42.73
CA HIS A 362 5.47 7.77 43.68
C HIS A 362 6.86 7.36 43.21
N HIS A 363 7.76 8.35 43.18
CA HIS A 363 9.15 8.25 42.74
C HIS A 363 10.01 7.37 43.65
#